data_AF-A0A6P5RVW6-F1
#
_entry.id   AF-A0A6P5RVW6-F1
#
_cell.length_a   1.000
_cell.length_b   1.000
_cell.length_c   1.000
_cell.angle_alpha   90.00
_cell.angle_beta   90.00
_cell.angle_gamma   90.00
#
_symmetry.space_group_name_H-M   'P 1'
#
loop_
_entity.id
_entity.type
_entity.pdbx_description
1 polymer ?
#
loop_
_entity_poly.entity_id
_entity_poly.type
_entity_poly.pdbx_seq_one_letter_code
_entity_poly.pdbx_strand_id
1 'polypeptide(L)'
;MEGEGSMLVKQESTYKSVFILARNARRNYQGHLFEVKIGQGSGDIMGAREGIPVDAQDRPPVLHPVTKFFDDEKSHTVFPYNSSLVAVTFNSPSKLYMMVTAPEPKPYLIRSTKVKPKARVFDTETKSFYKFKRPKSFGERANLIPAYGKLYHLGRCGLKEVPAFEQYDPCNDCWEPLPPVPAELFRGLGMLTGYAVYGDNILVSFMPISSKPYKNTGFAFHVIEKKWHPVSGAVHIRGRAVVVGDKSSF
;
A
#
# COMPACT_ATOMS: atom_id res chain seq x y z
N MET A 1 -4.99 13.53 -10.25
CA MET A 1 -5.58 13.49 -8.89
C MET A 1 -4.84 12.43 -8.10
N GLU A 2 -4.08 12.94 -7.13
CA GLU A 2 -3.28 12.32 -6.06
C GLU A 2 -2.89 10.83 -6.22
N GLY A 3 -1.59 10.61 -6.45
CA GLY A 3 -0.94 9.32 -6.29
C GLY A 3 -0.40 9.20 -4.88
N GLU A 4 -0.92 8.25 -4.11
CA GLU A 4 -0.27 7.82 -2.87
C GLU A 4 1.04 7.12 -3.25
N GLY A 5 2.15 7.82 -3.07
CA GLY A 5 3.49 7.26 -3.21
C GLY A 5 3.94 6.64 -1.89
N SER A 6 4.31 5.37 -1.92
CA SER A 6 5.15 4.80 -0.85
C SER A 6 6.58 5.29 -1.08
N MET A 7 7.20 5.87 -0.04
CA MET A 7 8.56 6.40 -0.08
C MET A 7 9.50 5.46 0.66
N LEU A 8 10.63 5.12 0.04
CA LEU A 8 11.69 4.26 0.57
C LEU A 8 13.00 5.04 0.61
N VAL A 9 13.83 4.93 1.66
CA VAL A 9 15.12 5.63 1.76
C VAL A 9 16.25 4.62 1.97
N LYS A 10 17.20 4.53 1.02
CA LYS A 10 18.47 3.78 1.16
C LYS A 10 19.61 4.75 1.44
N GLN A 11 20.63 4.37 2.22
CA GLN A 11 21.79 5.22 2.54
C GLN A 11 23.08 4.62 1.95
N GLU A 12 23.75 5.38 1.08
CA GLU A 12 25.13 5.14 0.62
C GLU A 12 25.99 6.36 1.04
N SER A 13 27.32 6.22 1.08
CA SER A 13 28.23 7.23 1.68
C SER A 13 28.16 8.63 1.05
N THR A 14 27.54 8.78 -0.12
CA THR A 14 27.42 10.05 -0.86
C THR A 14 25.98 10.46 -1.19
N TYR A 15 24.99 9.56 -1.08
CA TYR A 15 23.59 9.87 -1.42
C TYR A 15 22.59 8.94 -0.73
N LYS A 16 21.33 9.40 -0.67
CA LYS A 16 20.16 8.62 -0.27
C LYS A 16 19.29 8.30 -1.49
N SER A 17 18.95 7.04 -1.71
CA SER A 17 17.99 6.68 -2.78
C SER A 17 16.56 6.73 -2.27
N VAL A 18 15.71 7.43 -3.00
CA VAL A 18 14.27 7.47 -2.84
C VAL A 18 13.58 6.70 -3.95
N PHE A 19 12.83 5.65 -3.61
CA PHE A 19 12.02 4.94 -4.61
C PHE A 19 10.60 5.51 -4.66
N ILE A 20 10.13 5.81 -5.88
CA ILE A 20 8.81 6.37 -6.14
C ILE A 20 8.03 5.40 -7.01
N LEU A 21 6.90 4.93 -6.48
CA LEU A 21 5.96 4.10 -7.19
C LEU A 21 4.95 4.99 -7.94
N ALA A 22 5.01 5.00 -9.26
CA ALA A 22 4.11 5.78 -10.09
C ALA A 22 3.12 4.87 -10.83
N ARG A 23 1.86 5.30 -10.86
CA ARG A 23 0.79 4.70 -11.66
C ARG A 23 0.36 5.64 -12.77
N ASN A 24 0.27 5.15 -14.00
CA ASN A 24 -0.41 5.86 -15.08
C ASN A 24 -1.82 5.27 -15.24
N ALA A 25 -2.84 6.14 -15.17
CA ALA A 25 -4.25 5.76 -15.22
C ALA A 25 -4.96 6.21 -16.52
N ARG A 26 -4.23 6.68 -17.55
CA ARG A 26 -4.88 7.30 -18.72
C ARG A 26 -5.68 6.32 -19.60
N ARG A 27 -5.32 5.02 -19.68
CA ARG A 27 -6.10 3.99 -20.41
C ARG A 27 -5.94 2.57 -19.83
N ASN A 28 -4.70 2.12 -19.69
CA ASN A 28 -4.35 0.84 -19.07
C ASN A 28 -3.48 1.10 -17.84
N TYR A 29 -3.56 0.24 -16.82
CA TYR A 29 -2.66 0.33 -15.68
C TYR A 29 -1.22 0.12 -16.16
N GLN A 30 -0.37 1.11 -15.92
CA GLN A 30 1.07 0.98 -16.07
C GLN A 30 1.75 1.45 -14.80
N GLY A 31 2.43 0.52 -14.17
CA GLY A 31 3.19 0.72 -12.97
C GLY A 31 4.67 0.90 -13.25
N HIS A 32 5.24 2.03 -12.83
CA HIS A 32 6.67 2.32 -12.98
C HIS A 32 7.31 2.64 -11.63
N LEU A 33 8.45 2.01 -11.35
CA LEU A 33 9.25 2.32 -10.17
C LEU A 33 10.41 3.21 -10.60
N PHE A 34 10.51 4.39 -9.99
CA PHE A 34 11.61 5.33 -10.20
C PHE A 34 12.53 5.32 -8.99
N GLU A 35 13.81 5.58 -9.22
CA GLU A 35 14.79 5.82 -8.17
C GLU A 35 15.31 7.26 -8.32
N VAL A 36 15.21 8.02 -7.24
CA VAL A 36 15.69 9.39 -7.13
C VAL A 36 16.84 9.38 -6.14
N LYS A 37 18.05 9.69 -6.58
CA LYS A 37 19.21 9.77 -5.69
C LYS A 37 19.32 11.20 -5.18
N ILE A 38 19.36 11.38 -3.86
CA ILE A 38 19.43 12.69 -3.20
C ILE A 38 20.77 12.81 -2.50
N GLY A 39 21.56 13.82 -2.84
CA GLY A 39 22.87 14.07 -2.25
C GLY A 39 22.82 14.26 -0.76
N GLN A 40 23.69 13.56 -0.04
CA GLN A 40 23.77 13.69 1.40
C GLN A 40 24.43 15.02 1.75
N GLY A 41 23.70 15.91 2.42
CA GLY A 41 24.16 17.24 2.81
C GLY A 41 23.77 18.36 1.82
N SER A 42 23.81 18.11 0.50
CA SER A 42 23.41 19.11 -0.49
C SER A 42 21.92 19.08 -0.83
N GLY A 43 21.28 17.90 -0.77
CA GLY A 43 19.89 17.72 -1.20
C GLY A 43 19.71 17.65 -2.73
N ASP A 44 20.80 17.69 -3.50
CA ASP A 44 20.72 17.69 -4.96
C ASP A 44 20.21 16.36 -5.50
N ILE A 45 19.39 16.41 -6.55
CA ILE A 45 18.92 15.20 -7.25
C ILE A 45 20.01 14.74 -8.23
N MET A 46 20.57 13.56 -7.98
CA MET A 46 21.61 12.94 -8.78
C MET A 46 21.06 11.93 -9.79
N GLY A 47 21.74 11.81 -10.94
CA GLY A 47 21.57 10.69 -11.87
C GLY A 47 20.48 10.85 -12.93
N ALA A 48 19.92 12.03 -13.08
CA ALA A 48 18.97 12.34 -14.14
C ALA A 48 19.64 13.23 -15.20
N ARG A 49 19.36 12.97 -16.48
CA ARG A 49 19.96 13.73 -17.60
C ARG A 49 19.10 14.94 -17.94
N GLU A 50 19.74 16.04 -18.31
CA GLU A 50 19.08 17.17 -18.97
C GLU A 50 18.41 16.69 -20.26
N GLY A 51 17.10 16.91 -20.36
CA GLY A 51 16.41 16.88 -21.65
C GLY A 51 16.72 18.15 -22.44
N ILE A 52 16.67 18.08 -23.78
CA ILE A 52 16.99 19.20 -24.68
C ILE A 52 16.26 20.50 -24.19
N PRO A 53 16.99 21.60 -23.92
CA PRO A 53 16.42 22.79 -23.31
C PRO A 53 15.55 23.56 -24.29
N VAL A 54 14.38 24.02 -23.83
CA VAL A 54 13.69 25.16 -24.46
C VAL A 54 13.73 26.40 -23.55
N ASP A 55 14.06 26.26 -22.25
CA ASP A 55 14.48 27.34 -21.36
C ASP A 55 15.18 26.70 -20.14
N ALA A 56 16.42 27.11 -19.83
CA ALA A 56 17.45 26.21 -19.30
C ALA A 56 17.78 26.31 -17.79
N GLN A 57 17.14 27.16 -16.99
CA GLN A 57 17.64 27.37 -15.61
C GLN A 57 17.00 26.51 -14.50
N ASP A 58 15.80 25.93 -14.69
CA ASP A 58 15.04 25.36 -13.54
C ASP A 58 14.20 24.10 -13.85
N ARG A 59 14.50 23.32 -14.91
CA ARG A 59 13.73 22.08 -15.15
C ARG A 59 14.24 20.92 -14.29
N PRO A 60 13.34 20.24 -13.55
CA PRO A 60 13.71 19.02 -12.85
C PRO A 60 14.18 17.96 -13.85
N PRO A 61 15.18 17.15 -13.50
CA PRO A 61 15.84 16.30 -14.46
C PRO A 61 14.97 15.07 -14.79
N VAL A 62 15.11 14.52 -16.00
CA VAL A 62 14.23 13.45 -16.49
C VAL A 62 14.62 12.11 -15.86
N LEU A 63 13.69 11.50 -15.14
CA LEU A 63 13.87 10.19 -14.50
C LEU A 63 13.47 9.06 -15.43
N HIS A 64 14.33 8.04 -15.54
CA HIS A 64 13.99 6.79 -16.20
C HIS A 64 13.49 5.75 -15.17
N PRO A 65 12.48 4.94 -15.51
CA PRO A 65 12.00 3.90 -14.62
C PRO A 65 13.08 2.83 -14.43
N VAL A 66 13.33 2.45 -13.18
CA VAL A 66 14.19 1.31 -12.82
C VAL A 66 13.56 0.01 -13.31
N THR A 67 12.24 -0.09 -13.20
CA THR A 67 11.49 -1.25 -13.68
C THR A 67 10.03 -0.91 -13.89
N LYS A 68 9.35 -1.76 -14.67
CA LYS A 68 7.90 -1.82 -14.77
C LYS A 68 7.39 -2.94 -13.87
N PHE A 69 6.22 -2.76 -13.28
CA PHE A 69 5.61 -3.80 -12.43
C PHE A 69 4.20 -4.15 -12.89
N PHE A 70 3.89 -5.44 -12.76
CA PHE A 70 2.64 -6.07 -13.23
C PHE A 70 2.35 -5.91 -14.73
N ASP A 71 3.31 -5.40 -15.49
CA ASP A 71 3.40 -5.48 -16.95
C ASP A 71 4.16 -6.78 -17.25
N ASP A 72 3.43 -7.80 -17.68
CA ASP A 72 4.04 -9.06 -18.09
C ASP A 72 3.59 -9.30 -19.52
N GLU A 73 4.43 -8.82 -20.45
CA GLU A 73 4.27 -8.90 -21.90
C GLU A 73 4.03 -10.35 -22.36
N LYS A 74 4.61 -11.34 -21.66
CA LYS A 74 4.39 -12.76 -21.94
C LYS A 74 2.99 -13.21 -21.53
N SER A 75 2.51 -12.72 -20.38
CA SER A 75 1.18 -13.08 -19.86
C SER A 75 0.00 -12.32 -20.48
N HIS A 76 0.26 -11.28 -21.29
CA HIS A 76 -0.75 -10.37 -21.86
C HIS A 76 -1.75 -9.83 -20.82
N THR A 77 -1.40 -9.85 -19.53
CA THR A 77 -2.32 -9.47 -18.46
C THR A 77 -2.29 -7.95 -18.31
N VAL A 78 -3.31 -7.28 -18.83
CA VAL A 78 -3.46 -5.83 -18.67
C VAL A 78 -4.44 -5.55 -17.53
N PHE A 79 -3.96 -4.87 -16.49
CA PHE A 79 -4.81 -4.41 -15.39
C PHE A 79 -5.63 -3.18 -15.85
N PRO A 80 -6.94 -3.12 -15.55
CA PRO A 80 -7.75 -1.94 -15.84
C PRO A 80 -7.25 -0.71 -15.06
N TYR A 81 -7.51 0.50 -15.58
CA TYR A 81 -7.07 1.76 -14.96
C TYR A 81 -7.60 1.99 -13.53
N ASN A 82 -8.72 1.34 -13.16
CA ASN A 82 -9.34 1.38 -11.85
C ASN A 82 -8.90 0.22 -10.92
N SER A 83 -7.80 -0.45 -11.25
CA SER A 83 -7.15 -1.43 -10.35
C SER A 83 -6.52 -0.73 -9.15
N SER A 84 -6.57 -1.35 -7.98
CA SER A 84 -5.90 -0.84 -6.78
C SER A 84 -4.50 -1.44 -6.66
N LEU A 85 -3.53 -0.61 -6.31
CA LEU A 85 -2.16 -1.02 -6.03
C LEU A 85 -1.81 -0.60 -4.61
N VAL A 86 -1.28 -1.54 -3.84
CA VAL A 86 -0.62 -1.25 -2.56
C VAL A 86 0.82 -1.73 -2.64
N ALA A 87 1.71 -0.94 -2.03
CA ALA A 87 3.10 -1.30 -1.87
C ALA A 87 3.59 -0.85 -0.50
N VAL A 88 4.20 -1.76 0.24
CA VAL A 88 4.72 -1.49 1.59
C VAL A 88 6.08 -2.13 1.80
N THR A 89 6.84 -1.54 2.70
CA THR A 89 8.15 -2.03 3.13
C THR A 89 7.96 -2.95 4.31
N PHE A 90 8.53 -4.15 4.27
CA PHE A 90 8.36 -5.14 5.34
C PHE A 90 9.61 -6.01 5.48
N ASN A 91 10.01 -6.28 6.74
CA ASN A 91 11.22 -7.02 7.16
C ASN A 91 12.58 -6.49 6.68
N SER A 92 12.63 -5.69 5.62
CA SER A 92 13.82 -5.03 5.13
C SER A 92 13.43 -3.70 4.48
N PRO A 93 14.23 -2.63 4.64
CA PRO A 93 14.07 -1.41 3.85
C PRO A 93 14.28 -1.67 2.35
N SER A 94 14.99 -2.73 1.95
CA SER A 94 15.19 -3.03 0.53
C SER A 94 14.04 -3.80 -0.12
N LYS A 95 13.07 -4.32 0.67
CA LYS A 95 12.01 -5.19 0.16
C LYS A 95 10.67 -4.47 0.11
N LEU A 96 10.18 -4.27 -1.11
CA LEU A 96 8.87 -3.69 -1.39
C LEU A 96 7.86 -4.80 -1.72
N TYR A 97 6.95 -5.05 -0.79
CA TYR A 97 5.83 -5.99 -0.95
C TYR A 97 4.69 -5.29 -1.67
N MET A 98 4.33 -5.79 -2.86
CA MET A 98 3.36 -5.16 -3.74
C MET A 98 2.21 -6.09 -4.06
N MET A 99 1.01 -5.51 -4.12
CA MET A 99 -0.19 -6.22 -4.55
C MET A 99 -1.06 -5.34 -5.43
N VAL A 100 -1.54 -5.90 -6.53
CA VAL A 100 -2.49 -5.27 -7.42
C VAL A 100 -3.79 -6.08 -7.45
N THR A 101 -4.92 -5.41 -7.22
CA THR A 101 -6.25 -6.03 -7.31
C THR A 101 -6.98 -5.62 -8.56
N ALA A 102 -7.82 -6.53 -9.04
CA ALA A 102 -8.81 -6.19 -10.04
C ALA A 102 -9.73 -5.07 -9.51
N PRO A 103 -10.37 -4.31 -10.40
CA PRO A 103 -11.30 -3.29 -9.96
C PRO A 103 -12.46 -3.88 -9.19
N GLU A 104 -12.99 -3.14 -8.21
CA GLU A 104 -14.28 -3.47 -7.63
C GLU A 104 -15.32 -3.57 -8.76
N PRO A 105 -16.07 -4.68 -8.85
CA PRO A 105 -17.10 -4.83 -9.88
C PRO A 105 -18.16 -3.74 -9.67
N LYS A 106 -18.17 -2.72 -10.52
CA LYS A 106 -19.30 -1.78 -10.58
C LYS A 106 -20.48 -2.53 -11.20
N PRO A 107 -21.68 -2.56 -10.57
CA PRO A 107 -22.81 -3.33 -11.05
C PRO A 107 -23.27 -2.97 -12.47
N TYR A 108 -22.92 -1.78 -12.97
CA TYR A 108 -23.30 -1.28 -14.30
C TYR A 108 -22.22 -1.45 -15.38
N LEU A 109 -21.01 -1.92 -15.04
CA LEU A 109 -19.96 -2.20 -16.02
C LEU A 109 -19.94 -3.72 -16.29
N ILE A 110 -20.68 -4.15 -17.32
CA ILE A 110 -20.89 -5.55 -17.75
C ILE A 110 -19.61 -6.16 -18.41
N ARG A 111 -18.42 -5.76 -17.94
CA ARG A 111 -17.18 -6.45 -18.29
C ARG A 111 -16.41 -6.70 -16.99
N SER A 112 -16.83 -7.74 -16.28
CA SER A 112 -15.97 -8.38 -15.28
C SER A 112 -14.68 -8.81 -15.99
N THR A 113 -13.63 -8.03 -15.81
CA THR A 113 -12.31 -8.38 -16.31
C THR A 113 -11.83 -9.57 -15.49
N LYS A 114 -11.66 -10.75 -16.12
CA LYS A 114 -11.11 -11.98 -15.51
C LYS A 114 -9.63 -11.85 -15.09
N VAL A 115 -9.17 -10.64 -14.76
CA VAL A 115 -7.80 -10.38 -14.36
C VAL A 115 -7.65 -10.87 -12.93
N LYS A 116 -6.83 -11.90 -12.75
CA LYS A 116 -6.51 -12.39 -11.41
C LYS A 116 -5.61 -11.36 -10.73
N PRO A 117 -5.92 -10.97 -9.49
CA PRO A 117 -5.06 -10.05 -8.76
C PRO A 117 -3.67 -10.69 -8.54
N LYS A 118 -2.61 -9.87 -8.48
CA LYS A 118 -1.20 -10.32 -8.43
C LYS A 118 -0.47 -9.75 -7.23
N ALA A 119 0.50 -10.51 -6.70
CA ALA A 119 1.34 -10.11 -5.58
C ALA A 119 2.81 -10.49 -5.86
N ARG A 120 3.75 -9.59 -5.56
CA ARG A 120 5.21 -9.81 -5.73
C ARG A 120 6.00 -8.98 -4.72
N VAL A 121 7.22 -9.40 -4.44
CA VAL A 121 8.21 -8.56 -3.75
C VAL A 121 9.21 -8.04 -4.78
N PHE A 122 9.54 -6.76 -4.70
CA PHE A 122 10.68 -6.20 -5.43
C PHE A 122 11.78 -5.84 -4.44
N ASP A 123 12.97 -6.33 -4.71
CA ASP A 123 14.17 -6.00 -3.95
C ASP A 123 14.91 -4.85 -4.65
N THR A 124 15.03 -3.72 -3.95
CA THR A 124 15.66 -2.51 -4.48
C THR A 124 17.18 -2.59 -4.56
N GLU A 125 17.82 -3.54 -3.87
CA GLU A 125 19.26 -3.77 -3.92
C GLU A 125 19.62 -4.63 -5.13
N THR A 126 18.97 -5.79 -5.26
CA THR A 126 19.22 -6.73 -6.36
C THR A 126 18.43 -6.41 -7.63
N LYS A 127 17.54 -5.40 -7.57
CA LYS A 127 16.64 -4.99 -8.66
C LYS A 127 15.79 -6.14 -9.22
N SER A 128 15.45 -7.09 -8.36
CA SER A 128 14.86 -8.36 -8.76
C SER A 128 13.49 -8.59 -8.12
N PHE A 129 12.66 -9.37 -8.82
CA PHE A 129 11.32 -9.74 -8.35
C PHE A 129 11.32 -11.14 -7.73
N TYR A 130 10.65 -11.26 -6.59
CA TYR A 130 10.42 -12.52 -5.89
C TYR A 130 8.94 -12.85 -5.80
N LYS A 131 8.65 -14.15 -5.66
CA LYS A 131 7.29 -14.64 -5.39
C LYS A 131 6.89 -14.21 -3.97
N PHE A 132 5.59 -13.95 -3.82
CA PHE A 132 4.97 -13.61 -2.55
C PHE A 132 3.58 -14.22 -2.53
N LYS A 133 3.31 -15.12 -1.59
CA LYS A 133 1.98 -15.70 -1.50
C LYS A 133 0.98 -14.61 -1.13
N ARG A 134 -0.16 -14.62 -1.81
CA ARG A 134 -1.25 -13.67 -1.55
C ARG A 134 -2.11 -14.13 -0.35
N PRO A 135 -2.76 -13.20 0.36
CA PRO A 135 -3.84 -13.49 1.30
C PRO A 135 -4.93 -14.35 0.67
N LYS A 136 -5.64 -15.10 1.50
CA LYS A 136 -6.74 -15.97 1.06
C LYS A 136 -7.92 -15.12 0.60
N SER A 137 -8.21 -14.03 1.31
CA SER A 137 -9.29 -13.06 1.03
C SER A 137 -8.98 -12.06 -0.09
N PHE A 138 -7.97 -12.35 -0.91
CA PHE A 138 -7.51 -11.47 -1.96
C PHE A 138 -8.47 -11.48 -3.17
N GLY A 139 -9.48 -10.61 -3.11
CA GLY A 139 -10.54 -10.50 -4.12
C GLY A 139 -10.85 -9.06 -4.55
N GLU A 140 -11.09 -8.16 -3.59
CA GLU A 140 -11.64 -6.82 -3.90
C GLU A 140 -10.78 -5.65 -3.42
N ARG A 141 -10.01 -5.83 -2.33
CA ARG A 141 -9.12 -4.80 -1.77
C ARG A 141 -7.80 -5.38 -1.31
N ALA A 142 -6.72 -4.66 -1.60
CA ALA A 142 -5.40 -4.93 -1.10
C ALA A 142 -4.97 -3.83 -0.14
N ASN A 143 -5.27 -4.01 1.14
CA ASN A 143 -4.67 -3.19 2.18
C ASN A 143 -3.57 -4.00 2.84
N LEU A 144 -2.35 -3.49 2.82
CA LEU A 144 -1.22 -4.08 3.53
C LEU A 144 -0.77 -3.13 4.64
N ILE A 145 -0.62 -3.67 5.84
CA ILE A 145 -0.29 -2.93 7.06
C ILE A 145 0.93 -3.59 7.71
N PRO A 146 2.16 -3.06 7.51
CA PRO A 146 3.33 -3.47 8.28
C PRO A 146 3.25 -2.92 9.71
N ALA A 147 3.25 -3.80 10.71
CA ALA A 147 3.22 -3.45 12.12
C ALA A 147 3.90 -4.54 12.97
N TYR A 148 4.63 -4.16 14.02
CA TYR A 148 5.23 -5.09 15.00
C TYR A 148 6.02 -6.27 14.38
N GLY A 149 6.81 -6.01 13.32
CA GLY A 149 7.57 -7.05 12.63
C GLY A 149 6.71 -8.06 11.86
N LYS A 150 5.42 -7.77 11.68
CA LYS A 150 4.47 -8.57 10.91
C LYS A 150 3.85 -7.75 9.78
N LEU A 151 3.28 -8.45 8.81
CA LEU A 151 2.53 -7.86 7.72
C LEU A 151 1.08 -8.34 7.81
N TYR A 152 0.16 -7.39 7.94
CA TYR A 152 -1.26 -7.66 8.04
C TYR A 152 -1.96 -7.30 6.73
N HIS A 153 -3.00 -8.05 6.39
CA HIS A 153 -3.89 -7.76 5.28
C HIS A 153 -5.29 -7.57 5.80
N LEU A 154 -5.91 -6.45 5.40
CA LEU A 154 -7.31 -6.16 5.68
C LEU A 154 -8.08 -6.15 4.35
N GLY A 155 -8.62 -7.31 4.01
CA GLY A 155 -9.43 -7.52 2.82
C GLY A 155 -10.89 -7.14 3.03
N ARG A 156 -11.60 -7.01 1.92
CA ARG A 156 -13.07 -7.02 1.91
C ARG A 156 -13.51 -8.24 1.12
N CYS A 157 -14.33 -9.09 1.73
CA CYS A 157 -14.96 -10.21 1.05
C CYS A 157 -16.39 -9.79 0.69
N GLY A 158 -16.65 -9.47 -0.58
CA GLY A 158 -17.98 -9.12 -1.05
C GLY A 158 -18.66 -7.93 -0.34
N LEU A 159 -19.95 -7.77 -0.63
CA LEU A 159 -20.77 -6.68 -0.09
C LEU A 159 -21.46 -7.02 1.23
N LYS A 160 -21.52 -8.31 1.61
CA LYS A 160 -22.31 -8.81 2.75
C LYS A 160 -21.48 -9.44 3.86
N GLU A 161 -20.17 -9.63 3.67
CA GLU A 161 -19.32 -10.29 4.66
C GLU A 161 -18.43 -9.29 5.38
N VAL A 162 -18.05 -9.69 6.58
CA VAL A 162 -17.13 -8.99 7.46
C VAL A 162 -15.74 -8.90 6.81
N PRO A 163 -15.01 -7.77 6.89
CA PRO A 163 -13.65 -7.68 6.36
C PRO A 163 -12.77 -8.81 6.88
N ALA A 164 -12.17 -9.56 5.96
CA ALA A 164 -11.22 -10.60 6.30
C ALA A 164 -9.93 -9.96 6.77
N PHE A 165 -9.40 -10.45 7.89
CA PHE A 165 -8.16 -9.96 8.46
C PHE A 165 -7.18 -11.11 8.58
N GLU A 166 -6.01 -10.96 7.99
CA GLU A 166 -5.00 -12.02 7.91
C GLU A 166 -3.63 -11.47 8.31
N GLN A 167 -2.80 -12.29 8.96
CA GLN A 167 -1.39 -12.00 9.19
C GLN A 167 -0.51 -12.88 8.29
N TYR A 168 0.58 -12.32 7.80
CA TYR A 168 1.58 -13.04 7.02
C TYR A 168 2.66 -13.61 7.92
N ASP A 169 2.94 -14.90 7.76
CA ASP A 169 4.11 -15.56 8.30
C ASP A 169 5.22 -15.60 7.23
N PRO A 170 6.28 -14.79 7.38
CA PRO A 170 7.37 -14.74 6.42
C PRO A 170 8.26 -15.99 6.43
N CYS A 171 8.24 -16.80 7.50
CA CYS A 171 9.04 -18.03 7.58
C CYS A 171 8.45 -19.13 6.71
N ASN A 172 7.11 -19.21 6.65
CA ASN A 172 6.39 -20.25 5.91
C ASN A 172 5.75 -19.76 4.59
N ASP A 173 5.94 -18.48 4.23
CA ASP A 173 5.28 -17.80 3.10
C ASP A 173 3.77 -18.09 3.07
N CYS A 174 3.10 -17.88 4.21
CA CYS A 174 1.68 -18.22 4.35
C CYS A 174 0.89 -17.14 5.09
N TRP A 175 -0.43 -17.14 4.88
CA TRP A 175 -1.35 -16.22 5.53
C TRP A 175 -2.25 -16.96 6.49
N GLU A 176 -2.27 -16.47 7.72
CA GLU A 176 -3.06 -17.00 8.83
C GLU A 176 -4.24 -16.07 9.11
N PRO A 177 -5.45 -16.61 9.28
CA PRO A 177 -6.61 -15.80 9.62
C PRO A 177 -6.48 -15.22 11.03
N LEU A 178 -6.92 -13.98 11.19
CA LEU A 178 -7.14 -13.30 12.46
C LEU A 178 -8.64 -13.03 12.65
N PRO A 179 -9.08 -12.69 13.87
CA PRO A 179 -10.45 -12.28 14.11
C PRO A 179 -10.85 -11.12 13.16
N PRO A 180 -11.96 -11.26 12.41
CA PRO A 180 -12.36 -10.27 11.43
C PRO A 180 -12.90 -9.01 12.11
N VAL A 181 -12.96 -7.89 11.39
CA VAL A 181 -13.47 -6.60 11.94
C VAL A 181 -14.97 -6.72 12.21
N PRO A 182 -15.48 -6.71 13.45
CA PRO A 182 -16.90 -6.95 13.73
C PRO A 182 -17.88 -6.16 12.84
N ALA A 183 -18.98 -6.79 12.43
CA ALA A 183 -19.90 -6.24 11.41
C ALA A 183 -20.53 -4.91 11.81
N GLU A 184 -20.80 -4.74 13.10
CA GLU A 184 -21.32 -3.52 13.72
C GLU A 184 -20.33 -2.35 13.63
N LEU A 185 -19.02 -2.64 13.63
CA LEU A 185 -17.96 -1.64 13.47
C LEU A 185 -17.83 -1.24 12.00
N PHE A 186 -17.91 -2.21 11.08
CA PHE A 186 -17.68 -1.94 9.66
C PHE A 186 -18.87 -1.29 8.91
N ARG A 187 -20.08 -1.34 9.46
CA ARG A 187 -21.30 -0.89 8.76
C ARG A 187 -21.24 0.60 8.38
N GLY A 188 -21.42 0.89 7.09
CA GLY A 188 -21.45 2.26 6.57
C GLY A 188 -20.07 2.82 6.21
N LEU A 189 -19.02 2.00 6.27
CA LEU A 189 -17.65 2.41 5.97
C LEU A 189 -17.20 1.96 4.58
N GLY A 190 -16.47 2.86 3.94
CA GLY A 190 -16.02 2.79 2.56
C GLY A 190 -14.61 2.23 2.47
N MET A 191 -13.69 3.05 2.01
CA MET A 191 -12.29 2.67 1.78
C MET A 191 -11.45 2.90 3.03
N LEU A 192 -10.46 2.03 3.27
CA LEU A 192 -9.41 2.29 4.24
C LEU A 192 -8.63 3.53 3.75
N THR A 193 -8.55 4.55 4.60
CA THR A 193 -7.86 5.81 4.30
C THR A 193 -6.43 5.82 4.83
N GLY A 194 -6.19 5.08 5.91
CA GLY A 194 -4.87 5.02 6.52
C GLY A 194 -4.87 4.21 7.80
N TYR A 195 -3.70 4.09 8.40
CA TYR A 195 -3.52 3.39 9.66
C TYR A 195 -2.43 4.05 10.52
N ALA A 196 -2.53 3.84 11.83
CA ALA A 196 -1.51 4.15 12.81
C ALA A 196 -1.14 2.91 13.62
N VAL A 197 0.13 2.83 14.02
CA VAL A 197 0.63 1.79 14.92
C VAL A 197 1.08 2.48 16.20
N TYR A 198 0.55 2.06 17.35
CA TYR A 198 0.88 2.62 18.67
C TYR A 198 0.60 1.62 19.79
N GLY A 199 1.53 1.49 20.75
CA GLY A 199 1.42 0.55 21.85
C GLY A 199 1.34 -0.89 21.34
N ASP A 200 0.24 -1.58 21.64
CA ASP A 200 -0.10 -2.90 21.10
C ASP A 200 -1.28 -2.83 20.11
N ASN A 201 -1.56 -1.64 19.55
CA ASN A 201 -2.70 -1.40 18.69
C ASN A 201 -2.30 -1.09 17.25
N ILE A 202 -3.09 -1.61 16.32
CA ILE A 202 -3.14 -1.18 14.92
C ILE A 202 -4.46 -0.41 14.75
N LEU A 203 -4.38 0.92 14.71
CA LEU A 203 -5.50 1.79 14.45
C LEU A 203 -5.71 1.90 12.94
N VAL A 204 -6.92 1.63 12.45
CA VAL A 204 -7.30 1.79 11.05
C VAL A 204 -8.37 2.87 10.93
N SER A 205 -8.28 3.68 9.89
CA SER A 205 -9.18 4.80 9.59
C SER A 205 -9.90 4.56 8.28
N PHE A 206 -11.21 4.77 8.24
CA PHE A 206 -12.05 4.56 7.06
C PHE A 206 -12.76 5.84 6.63
N MET A 207 -12.96 5.98 5.33
CA MET A 207 -13.88 6.98 4.78
C MET A 207 -15.33 6.52 4.95
N PRO A 208 -16.24 7.33 5.50
CA PRO A 208 -17.66 7.01 5.53
C PRO A 208 -18.28 6.92 4.13
N ILE A 209 -19.25 6.01 3.93
CA ILE A 209 -20.00 5.91 2.66
C ILE A 209 -21.09 6.99 2.56
N SER A 210 -21.70 7.38 3.69
CA SER A 210 -22.75 8.40 3.70
C SER A 210 -22.27 9.73 4.29
N SER A 211 -22.89 10.82 3.85
CA SER A 211 -22.70 12.18 4.38
C SER A 211 -23.20 12.38 5.81
N LYS A 212 -23.93 11.41 6.39
CA LYS A 212 -24.34 11.47 7.80
C LYS A 212 -23.11 11.37 8.73
N PRO A 213 -23.08 12.12 9.84
CA PRO A 213 -21.99 12.03 10.80
C PRO A 213 -21.97 10.64 11.46
N TYR A 214 -20.95 9.85 11.18
CA TYR A 214 -20.69 8.60 11.90
C TYR A 214 -19.84 8.91 13.13
N LYS A 215 -20.24 8.38 14.28
CA LYS A 215 -19.53 8.58 15.54
C LYS A 215 -18.15 7.92 15.56
N ASN A 216 -17.96 6.84 14.79
CA ASN A 216 -16.72 6.07 14.74
C ASN A 216 -16.28 5.89 13.29
N THR A 217 -15.16 6.50 12.92
CA THR A 217 -14.52 6.31 11.60
C THR A 217 -13.21 5.53 11.70
N GLY A 218 -12.88 5.02 12.88
CA GLY A 218 -11.70 4.18 13.10
C GLY A 218 -11.89 3.10 14.16
N PHE A 219 -11.08 2.04 14.03
CA PHE A 219 -11.04 0.89 14.93
C PHE A 219 -9.60 0.52 15.25
N ALA A 220 -9.37 0.02 16.44
CA ALA A 220 -8.08 -0.48 16.87
C ALA A 220 -8.11 -2.01 16.95
N PHE A 221 -7.14 -2.68 16.35
CA PHE A 221 -6.87 -4.08 16.61
C PHE A 221 -5.76 -4.21 17.65
N HIS A 222 -6.08 -4.76 18.81
CA HIS A 222 -5.13 -5.07 19.87
C HIS A 222 -4.41 -6.38 19.54
N VAL A 223 -3.11 -6.33 19.26
CA VAL A 223 -2.37 -7.44 18.64
C VAL A 223 -2.14 -8.62 19.57
N ILE A 224 -2.03 -8.37 20.88
CA ILE A 224 -1.83 -9.41 21.90
C ILE A 224 -3.14 -10.13 22.18
N GLU A 225 -4.22 -9.37 22.43
CA GLU A 225 -5.56 -9.93 22.69
C GLU A 225 -6.23 -10.49 21.43
N LYS A 226 -5.73 -10.11 20.25
CA LYS A 226 -6.34 -10.39 18.95
C LYS A 226 -7.79 -9.91 18.87
N LYS A 227 -8.05 -8.70 19.37
CA LYS A 227 -9.41 -8.17 19.49
C LYS A 227 -9.54 -6.80 18.83
N TRP A 228 -10.71 -6.56 18.24
CA TRP A 228 -11.07 -5.26 17.68
C TRP A 228 -11.81 -4.41 18.72
N HIS A 229 -11.46 -3.14 18.79
CA HIS A 229 -12.06 -2.15 19.67
C HIS A 229 -12.54 -0.95 18.85
N PRO A 230 -13.76 -0.44 19.11
CA PRO A 230 -14.17 0.86 18.59
C PRO A 230 -13.27 1.95 19.15
N VAL A 231 -12.86 2.90 18.29
CA VAL A 231 -12.26 4.15 18.75
C VAL A 231 -13.34 5.21 18.81
N SER A 232 -13.40 5.92 19.94
CA SER A 232 -14.33 7.01 20.14
C SER A 232 -13.92 8.23 19.31
N GLY A 233 -14.89 8.78 18.58
CA GLY A 233 -14.71 10.00 17.80
C GLY A 233 -14.25 9.75 16.36
N ALA A 234 -14.12 10.85 15.64
CA ALA A 234 -13.74 10.82 14.24
C ALA A 234 -12.21 10.69 14.13
N VAL A 235 -11.76 9.54 13.64
CA VAL A 235 -10.37 9.28 13.30
C VAL A 235 -10.20 9.53 11.80
N HIS A 236 -9.25 10.38 11.44
CA HIS A 236 -8.96 10.76 10.06
C HIS A 236 -7.47 10.62 9.77
N ILE A 237 -7.03 9.38 9.60
CA ILE A 237 -5.66 9.08 9.17
C ILE A 237 -5.68 8.86 7.66
N ARG A 238 -4.85 9.60 6.93
CA ARG A 238 -4.55 9.33 5.52
C ARG A 238 -3.13 8.78 5.40
N GLY A 239 -2.98 7.68 4.67
CA GLY A 239 -1.69 7.00 4.50
C GLY A 239 -1.22 6.24 5.74
N ARG A 240 0.10 6.20 5.96
CA ARG A 240 0.72 5.50 7.09
C ARG A 240 1.18 6.52 8.14
N ALA A 241 0.71 6.36 9.36
CA ALA A 241 1.31 6.95 10.54
C ALA A 241 2.00 5.86 11.36
N VAL A 242 3.22 6.10 11.82
CA VAL A 242 3.86 5.26 12.84
C VAL A 242 4.09 6.18 14.03
N VAL A 243 3.34 5.96 15.11
CA VAL A 243 3.55 6.74 16.33
C VAL A 243 4.62 6.01 17.12
N VAL A 244 5.84 6.51 17.04
CA VAL A 244 6.93 6.06 17.91
C VAL A 244 6.69 6.69 19.28
N GLY A 245 5.91 6.02 20.12
CA GLY A 245 5.82 6.36 21.53
C GLY A 245 6.92 5.64 22.29
N ASP A 246 7.59 6.34 23.20
CA ASP A 246 8.39 5.66 24.21
C ASP A 246 7.46 4.74 25.02
N LYS A 247 7.92 3.51 25.26
CA LYS A 247 7.30 2.63 26.26
C LYS A 247 7.60 3.20 27.65
N SER A 248 6.98 4.30 28.00
CA SER A 248 6.97 4.81 29.37
C SER A 248 5.55 5.23 29.75
N SER A 249 5.00 4.42 30.65
CA SER A 249 3.94 4.73 31.63
C SER A 249 2.55 5.11 31.09
N PHE A 250 1.64 4.13 31.13
CA PHE A 250 0.34 4.24 31.81
C PHE A 250 0.00 2.89 32.46
#